data_AF-A0A455R1V7-F1
#
_entry.id   AF-A0A455R1V7-F1
#
_cell.length_a   1.000
_cell.length_b   1.000
_cell.length_c   1.000
_cell.angle_alpha   90.00
_cell.angle_beta   90.00
_cell.angle_gamma   90.00
#
_symmetry.space_group_name_H-M   'P 1'
#
loop_
_entity.id
_entity.type
_entity.pdbx_description
1 polymer ?
#
loop_
_entity_poly.entity_id
_entity_poly.type
_entity_poly.pdbx_seq_one_letter_code
_entity_poly.pdbx_strand_id
1 'polypeptide(L)'
;MSDRRERVFTLRGPLIPILGFLAVVVVFAALWDPKGPSSVPPAVDSEPAVAEQPCPANVNVAWRAAQTVDGVPLEADPSCIADDPALVAAVVRGTNRAIGSLMATQLARDAVVKGRDLDGDGDPDEIHIKLEIAELNGFSPDIPQPALEFPVAPGVTPGIWAFAPKSRGMSTLNFLSNEPNPLLRLPSPVIRVEQGDKVKLTLENSHYFPHTIHLHGVDHPFQLENGAGNDGVPMVSEAPVVPGASRTYEFSPRQSGTFFYHCHVQPQSHILMGLAGMIVVEENRANNYLQTLNIGAGRVRYRSASSRESFDREYDLHYQDMDRELHRIVQQGNDVRRTARAMNREYKIAERTPEYYLLNGKAFPYTLRESLVIVAPDETVKLRVLNSGESPVYLHTHGHKPTITHFDGIALAAPLMRDVIQIGPAQRAELNLRTVDDGLHSYGPGAWFMHDHQESGITTNGISPGGDISLIVYESYLLENGFPRTVGDLSLFFDPRYYDGEIPVWADILPDMFGE
;
A
#
# COMPACT_ATOMS: atom_id res chain seq x y z
N MET A 1 59.66 51.78 51.25
CA MET A 1 58.63 52.05 52.28
C MET A 1 57.93 50.71 52.51
N SER A 2 58.30 49.89 53.51
CA SER A 2 58.25 50.14 54.97
C SER A 2 56.83 50.59 55.36
N ASP A 3 56.08 49.99 56.28
CA ASP A 3 56.38 48.98 57.30
C ASP A 3 55.06 48.45 57.92
N ARG A 4 55.12 47.23 58.48
CA ARG A 4 54.58 46.72 59.79
C ARG A 4 53.41 47.45 60.51
N ARG A 5 52.48 46.82 61.27
CA ARG A 5 52.56 45.65 62.19
C ARG A 5 51.18 45.31 62.83
N GLU A 6 50.96 44.00 63.09
CA GLU A 6 50.34 43.27 64.24
C GLU A 6 49.33 43.97 65.21
N ARG A 7 48.25 43.35 65.75
CA ARG A 7 48.13 42.10 66.57
C ARG A 7 46.66 41.57 66.65
N VAL A 8 46.38 40.26 66.55
CA VAL A 8 46.20 39.15 67.57
C VAL A 8 44.86 39.12 68.37
N PHE A 9 44.00 38.06 68.21
CA PHE A 9 43.68 36.98 69.20
C PHE A 9 42.56 35.98 68.75
N THR A 10 42.94 34.69 68.58
CA THR A 10 42.32 33.34 68.87
C THR A 10 40.81 33.04 68.70
N LEU A 11 40.36 31.86 68.23
CA LEU A 11 40.36 30.53 68.91
C LEU A 11 39.93 29.35 67.99
N ARG A 12 40.60 28.17 68.17
CA ARG A 12 40.18 26.74 67.98
C ARG A 12 39.79 26.28 66.55
N GLY A 13 40.42 25.31 65.84
CA GLY A 13 41.13 24.06 66.15
C GLY A 13 40.31 22.84 65.64
N PRO A 14 40.85 21.66 65.27
CA PRO A 14 42.14 21.30 64.65
C PRO A 14 42.00 20.50 63.31
N LEU A 15 43.14 20.34 62.61
CA LEU A 15 43.40 19.32 61.57
C LEU A 15 43.68 17.95 62.22
N ILE A 16 43.47 16.84 61.50
CA ILE A 16 44.32 15.60 61.52
C ILE A 16 43.86 14.60 60.42
N PRO A 17 44.75 13.72 59.93
CA PRO A 17 44.77 13.21 58.56
C PRO A 17 44.48 11.69 58.39
N ILE A 18 44.59 11.28 57.13
CA ILE A 18 44.67 9.95 56.52
C ILE A 18 45.33 8.85 57.39
N LEU A 19 44.64 7.71 57.57
CA LEU A 19 45.02 6.33 57.18
C LEU A 19 44.21 5.28 57.98
N GLY A 20 43.70 4.25 57.32
CA GLY A 20 43.23 3.04 58.01
C GLY A 20 42.17 2.23 57.26
N PHE A 21 42.63 1.34 56.36
CA PHE A 21 41.85 0.21 55.88
C PHE A 21 41.47 -0.69 57.07
N LEU A 22 40.18 -0.93 57.31
CA LEU A 22 39.73 -2.01 58.19
C LEU A 22 38.55 -2.74 57.55
N ALA A 23 38.73 -4.05 57.43
CA ALA A 23 37.79 -5.00 56.87
C ALA A 23 36.52 -5.11 57.70
N VAL A 24 35.36 -5.04 57.03
CA VAL A 24 34.10 -5.55 57.55
C VAL A 24 33.81 -6.85 56.80
N VAL A 25 33.99 -7.96 57.51
CA VAL A 25 33.56 -9.29 57.11
C VAL A 25 32.03 -9.31 57.15
N VAL A 26 31.39 -9.23 55.99
CA VAL A 26 29.97 -9.55 55.84
C VAL A 26 29.86 -11.05 55.63
N VAL A 27 29.21 -11.71 56.58
CA VAL A 27 28.88 -13.13 56.55
C VAL A 27 27.87 -13.37 55.42
N PHE A 28 28.33 -13.91 54.29
CA PHE A 28 27.45 -14.56 53.30
C PHE A 28 27.06 -15.93 53.86
N ALA A 29 26.03 -15.96 54.69
CA ALA A 29 25.34 -17.20 55.04
C ALA A 29 24.28 -17.47 53.98
N ALA A 30 24.41 -18.64 53.37
CA ALA A 30 23.56 -19.25 52.35
C ALA A 30 22.06 -18.94 52.48
N LEU A 31 21.51 -18.34 51.43
CA LEU A 31 20.24 -18.75 50.85
C LEU A 31 20.57 -19.36 49.48
N TRP A 32 21.25 -20.50 49.51
CA TRP A 32 21.28 -21.41 48.38
C TRP A 32 20.01 -22.24 48.52
N ASP A 33 18.97 -21.85 47.79
CA ASP A 33 17.81 -22.70 47.57
C ASP A 33 18.22 -23.75 46.52
N PRO A 34 18.31 -25.05 46.85
CA PRO A 34 18.61 -26.07 45.86
C PRO A 34 17.38 -26.41 44.98
N LYS A 35 16.28 -25.65 45.08
CA LYS A 35 15.10 -25.72 44.23
C LYS A 35 14.56 -24.31 43.93
N GLY A 36 15.25 -23.55 43.08
CA GLY A 36 14.69 -22.29 42.58
C GLY A 36 13.30 -22.52 41.95
N PRO A 37 12.30 -21.67 42.18
CA PRO A 37 11.04 -21.76 41.47
C PRO A 37 11.20 -21.05 40.12
N SER A 38 11.94 -21.66 39.20
CA SER A 38 11.73 -21.44 37.76
C SER A 38 10.86 -22.59 37.24
N SER A 39 9.70 -22.80 37.86
CA SER A 39 8.64 -23.47 37.14
C SER A 39 8.13 -22.45 36.14
N VAL A 40 8.49 -22.63 34.87
CA VAL A 40 7.78 -21.96 33.76
C VAL A 40 6.29 -22.15 34.06
N PRO A 41 5.50 -21.06 34.11
CA PRO A 41 4.05 -21.17 34.21
C PRO A 41 3.56 -22.24 33.23
N PRO A 42 2.64 -23.13 33.64
CA PRO A 42 2.17 -24.17 32.74
C PRO A 42 1.64 -23.50 31.47
N ALA A 43 2.08 -23.98 30.31
CA ALA A 43 1.55 -23.54 29.03
C ALA A 43 0.02 -23.61 29.09
N VAL A 44 -0.63 -22.49 28.78
CA VAL A 44 -2.09 -22.47 28.70
C VAL A 44 -2.45 -23.21 27.42
N ASP A 45 -3.34 -24.20 27.50
CA ASP A 45 -3.90 -24.84 26.31
C ASP A 45 -4.47 -23.74 25.41
N SER A 46 -3.83 -23.47 24.27
CA SER A 46 -4.34 -22.49 23.32
C SER A 46 -5.62 -23.04 22.70
N GLU A 47 -6.72 -22.28 22.79
CA GLU A 47 -7.92 -22.63 22.05
C GLU A 47 -7.57 -22.72 20.55
N PRO A 48 -8.10 -23.75 19.83
CA PRO A 48 -7.73 -24.00 18.45
C PRO A 48 -7.91 -22.74 17.60
N ALA A 49 -6.94 -22.49 16.73
CA ALA A 49 -6.90 -21.31 15.88
C ALA A 49 -8.21 -21.16 15.08
N VAL A 50 -8.80 -19.97 15.11
CA VAL A 50 -9.85 -19.56 14.15
C VAL A 50 -9.16 -18.93 12.93
N ALA A 51 -8.10 -19.60 12.46
CA ALA A 51 -7.27 -19.11 11.38
C ALA A 51 -8.06 -19.13 10.06
N GLU A 52 -7.97 -18.03 9.33
CA GLU A 52 -8.47 -18.00 7.96
C GLU A 52 -7.67 -18.93 7.06
N GLN A 53 -8.28 -19.38 5.96
CA GLN A 53 -7.53 -20.13 4.95
C GLN A 53 -6.52 -19.20 4.26
N PRO A 54 -5.27 -19.66 4.01
CA PRO A 54 -4.28 -18.84 3.32
C PRO A 54 -4.76 -18.33 1.97
N CYS A 55 -5.42 -19.20 1.20
CA CYS A 55 -6.18 -18.84 0.01
C CYS A 55 -7.68 -19.08 0.26
N PRO A 56 -8.56 -18.06 0.20
CA PRO A 56 -9.98 -18.23 0.49
C PRO A 56 -10.69 -19.21 -0.46
N ALA A 57 -11.66 -19.97 0.04
CA ALA A 57 -12.39 -20.96 -0.76
C ALA A 57 -13.33 -20.35 -1.82
N ASN A 58 -13.75 -19.09 -1.64
CA ASN A 58 -14.69 -18.39 -2.52
C ASN A 58 -14.03 -17.63 -3.68
N VAL A 59 -12.72 -17.82 -3.92
CA VAL A 59 -12.03 -17.21 -5.06
C VAL A 59 -12.48 -17.82 -6.38
N ASN A 60 -12.62 -16.99 -7.41
CA ASN A 60 -12.95 -17.48 -8.75
C ASN A 60 -11.70 -17.97 -9.48
N VAL A 61 -11.41 -19.27 -9.35
CA VAL A 61 -10.21 -19.89 -9.96
C VAL A 61 -10.17 -19.72 -11.49
N ALA A 62 -11.31 -19.58 -12.15
CA ALA A 62 -11.36 -19.38 -13.60
C ALA A 62 -10.79 -18.02 -14.04
N TRP A 63 -10.69 -17.03 -13.13
CA TRP A 63 -10.13 -15.72 -13.42
C TRP A 63 -8.61 -15.74 -13.64
N ARG A 64 -7.93 -16.76 -13.12
CA ARG A 64 -6.47 -16.86 -13.14
C ARG A 64 -5.89 -17.17 -14.51
N ALA A 65 -6.59 -17.97 -15.32
CA ALA A 65 -6.09 -18.36 -16.62
C ALA A 65 -6.06 -17.17 -17.60
N ALA A 66 -5.13 -17.21 -18.54
CA ALA A 66 -5.16 -16.36 -19.72
C ALA A 66 -6.45 -16.63 -20.50
N GLN A 67 -7.13 -15.57 -20.93
CA GLN A 67 -8.44 -15.68 -21.56
C GLN A 67 -8.76 -14.46 -22.39
N THR A 68 -9.63 -14.62 -23.39
CA THR A 68 -10.14 -13.50 -24.18
C THR A 68 -11.54 -13.13 -23.69
N VAL A 69 -11.72 -11.89 -23.25
CA VAL A 69 -13.02 -11.38 -22.77
C VAL A 69 -13.37 -10.15 -23.59
N ASP A 70 -14.53 -10.17 -24.25
CA ASP A 70 -15.00 -9.09 -25.13
C ASP A 70 -13.95 -8.66 -26.19
N GLY A 71 -13.25 -9.64 -26.75
CA GLY A 71 -12.20 -9.44 -27.75
C GLY A 71 -10.86 -8.95 -27.20
N VAL A 72 -10.72 -8.79 -25.88
CA VAL A 72 -9.46 -8.41 -25.23
C VAL A 72 -8.71 -9.66 -24.76
N PRO A 73 -7.52 -9.96 -25.32
CA PRO A 73 -6.69 -11.08 -24.86
C PRO A 73 -5.96 -10.69 -23.56
N LEU A 74 -6.39 -11.26 -22.44
CA LEU A 74 -5.84 -10.99 -21.12
C LEU A 74 -4.77 -12.03 -20.76
N GLU A 75 -3.66 -11.54 -20.22
CA GLU A 75 -2.61 -12.39 -19.66
C GLU A 75 -3.11 -13.15 -18.42
N ALA A 76 -2.50 -14.28 -18.12
CA ALA A 76 -2.79 -15.04 -16.91
C ALA A 76 -2.40 -14.25 -15.66
N ASP A 77 -3.10 -14.49 -14.56
CA ASP A 77 -2.73 -14.05 -13.22
C ASP A 77 -2.87 -15.25 -12.28
N PRO A 78 -1.78 -15.98 -12.00
CA PRO A 78 -1.82 -17.22 -11.24
C PRO A 78 -1.86 -16.99 -9.72
N SER A 79 -1.98 -15.74 -9.25
CA SER A 79 -2.13 -15.42 -7.83
C SER A 79 -3.37 -16.08 -7.21
N CYS A 80 -3.41 -16.16 -5.87
CA CYS A 80 -4.57 -16.72 -5.19
C CYS A 80 -5.85 -15.91 -5.49
N ILE A 81 -5.80 -14.59 -5.36
CA ILE A 81 -6.88 -13.68 -5.71
C ILE A 81 -6.44 -12.89 -6.94
N ALA A 82 -6.94 -13.32 -8.09
CA ALA A 82 -6.71 -12.66 -9.37
C ALA A 82 -7.83 -11.65 -9.70
N ASP A 83 -7.49 -10.65 -10.50
CA ASP A 83 -8.45 -9.64 -10.95
C ASP A 83 -9.56 -10.21 -11.82
N ASP A 84 -10.76 -9.65 -11.72
CA ASP A 84 -11.90 -9.97 -12.58
C ASP A 84 -11.59 -9.65 -14.05
N PRO A 85 -11.51 -10.66 -14.94
CA PRO A 85 -11.29 -10.48 -16.37
C PRO A 85 -12.32 -9.56 -17.05
N ALA A 86 -13.57 -9.55 -16.59
CA ALA A 86 -14.61 -8.69 -17.16
C ALA A 86 -14.35 -7.21 -16.80
N LEU A 87 -13.89 -6.93 -15.58
CA LEU A 87 -13.47 -5.60 -15.17
C LEU A 87 -12.30 -5.12 -16.03
N VAL A 88 -11.26 -5.94 -16.20
CA VAL A 88 -10.09 -5.59 -17.03
C VAL A 88 -10.51 -5.31 -18.47
N ALA A 89 -11.30 -6.21 -19.09
CA ALA A 89 -11.78 -6.02 -20.46
C ALA A 89 -12.63 -4.75 -20.61
N ALA A 90 -13.49 -4.44 -19.63
CA ALA A 90 -14.33 -3.25 -19.66
C ALA A 90 -13.52 -1.96 -19.65
N VAL A 91 -12.48 -1.86 -18.83
CA VAL A 91 -11.62 -0.66 -18.78
C VAL A 91 -10.66 -0.59 -19.95
N VAL A 92 -10.24 -1.73 -20.53
CA VAL A 92 -9.43 -1.76 -21.76
C VAL A 92 -10.21 -1.25 -22.97
N ARG A 93 -11.43 -1.74 -23.20
CA ARG A 93 -12.26 -1.29 -24.33
C ARG A 93 -12.90 0.07 -24.10
N GLY A 94 -13.07 0.46 -22.84
CA GLY A 94 -13.93 1.56 -22.41
C GLY A 94 -15.34 1.06 -22.08
N THR A 95 -15.90 1.51 -20.96
CA THR A 95 -17.23 1.14 -20.46
C THR A 95 -18.35 1.55 -21.43
N ASN A 96 -18.09 2.49 -22.34
CA ASN A 96 -19.01 2.86 -23.41
C ASN A 96 -19.03 1.87 -24.59
N ARG A 97 -18.03 0.98 -24.71
CA ARG A 97 -17.85 0.04 -25.83
C ARG A 97 -17.94 -1.43 -25.42
N ALA A 98 -17.76 -1.75 -24.14
CA ALA A 98 -17.77 -3.12 -23.63
C ALA A 98 -19.05 -3.48 -22.86
N ILE A 99 -20.22 -3.40 -23.52
CA ILE A 99 -21.51 -3.66 -22.85
C ILE A 99 -21.55 -5.08 -22.25
N GLY A 100 -20.99 -6.08 -22.94
CA GLY A 100 -20.95 -7.46 -22.46
C GLY A 100 -20.23 -7.58 -21.12
N SER A 101 -18.99 -7.09 -21.05
CA SER A 101 -18.18 -7.10 -19.83
C SER A 101 -18.74 -6.16 -18.76
N LEU A 102 -19.27 -5.00 -19.14
CA LEU A 102 -19.85 -4.02 -18.21
C LEU A 102 -21.02 -4.61 -17.40
N MET A 103 -21.83 -5.51 -18.00
CA MET A 103 -22.96 -6.13 -17.30
C MET A 103 -22.51 -7.09 -16.19
N ALA A 104 -21.31 -7.67 -16.30
CA ALA A 104 -20.73 -8.54 -15.29
C ALA A 104 -20.02 -7.79 -14.14
N THR A 105 -19.85 -6.47 -14.26
CA THR A 105 -19.11 -5.65 -13.28
C THR A 105 -20.02 -4.60 -12.63
N GLN A 106 -19.52 -3.96 -11.57
CA GLN A 106 -20.17 -2.84 -10.89
C GLN A 106 -19.74 -1.48 -11.47
N LEU A 107 -19.04 -1.43 -12.60
CA LEU A 107 -18.65 -0.16 -13.21
C LEU A 107 -19.87 0.58 -13.76
N ALA A 108 -19.90 1.90 -13.57
CA ALA A 108 -20.85 2.74 -14.28
C ALA A 108 -20.49 2.83 -15.78
N ARG A 109 -21.50 3.06 -16.62
CA ARG A 109 -21.30 3.14 -18.08
C ARG A 109 -20.37 4.28 -18.48
N ASP A 110 -20.29 5.33 -17.66
CA ASP A 110 -19.44 6.51 -17.85
C ASP A 110 -18.18 6.50 -16.97
N ALA A 111 -17.80 5.37 -16.37
CA ALA A 111 -16.60 5.26 -15.53
C ALA A 111 -15.29 5.43 -16.33
N VAL A 112 -15.20 4.80 -17.52
CA VAL A 112 -14.08 4.95 -18.46
C VAL A 112 -14.62 5.03 -19.88
N VAL A 113 -14.75 6.24 -20.42
CA VAL A 113 -15.23 6.46 -21.78
C VAL A 113 -14.04 6.66 -22.72
N LYS A 114 -13.95 5.83 -23.75
CA LYS A 114 -12.97 5.97 -24.84
C LYS A 114 -13.61 6.57 -26.08
N GLY A 115 -13.09 7.71 -26.53
CA GLY A 115 -13.62 8.57 -27.58
C GLY A 115 -12.92 8.40 -28.92
N ARG A 116 -12.59 9.50 -29.60
CA ARG A 116 -12.01 9.44 -30.94
C ARG A 116 -10.54 9.05 -30.89
N ASP A 117 -10.12 8.40 -31.97
CA ASP A 117 -8.74 8.28 -32.42
C ASP A 117 -8.40 9.58 -33.19
N LEU A 118 -7.50 10.38 -32.64
CA LEU A 118 -7.14 11.73 -33.07
C LEU A 118 -5.89 11.74 -33.96
N ASP A 119 -4.99 10.78 -33.81
CA ASP A 119 -3.76 10.68 -34.60
C ASP A 119 -3.80 9.60 -35.70
N GLY A 120 -4.82 8.75 -35.69
CA GLY A 120 -5.14 7.76 -36.72
C GLY A 120 -4.39 6.44 -36.58
N ASP A 121 -3.88 6.13 -35.40
CA ASP A 121 -2.99 4.98 -35.16
C ASP A 121 -3.72 3.68 -34.75
N GLY A 122 -5.03 3.77 -34.52
CA GLY A 122 -5.92 2.63 -34.29
C GLY A 122 -6.47 2.51 -32.86
N ASP A 123 -6.10 3.39 -31.94
CA ASP A 123 -6.67 3.43 -30.60
C ASP A 123 -7.18 4.83 -30.18
N PRO A 124 -7.95 4.92 -29.08
CA PRO A 124 -8.63 6.17 -28.73
C PRO A 124 -7.75 7.12 -27.91
N ASP A 125 -7.54 8.34 -28.39
CA ASP A 125 -6.84 9.39 -27.63
C ASP A 125 -7.73 10.19 -26.68
N GLU A 126 -9.05 10.19 -26.90
CA GLU A 126 -9.98 10.89 -26.01
C GLU A 126 -10.41 9.97 -24.85
N ILE A 127 -9.84 10.19 -23.67
CA ILE A 127 -10.07 9.33 -22.50
C ILE A 127 -10.79 10.11 -21.41
N HIS A 128 -12.02 9.73 -21.07
CA HIS A 128 -12.72 10.31 -19.92
C HIS A 128 -12.82 9.28 -18.79
N ILE A 129 -12.34 9.66 -17.60
CA ILE A 129 -12.32 8.82 -16.40
C ILE A 129 -13.16 9.52 -15.35
N LYS A 130 -13.98 8.75 -14.63
CA LYS A 130 -14.75 9.24 -13.48
C LYS A 130 -14.39 8.48 -12.22
N LEU A 131 -13.99 9.23 -11.20
CA LEU A 131 -13.73 8.71 -9.87
C LEU A 131 -14.72 9.29 -8.87
N GLU A 132 -15.11 8.47 -7.92
CA GLU A 132 -15.84 8.80 -6.70
C GLU A 132 -14.90 8.67 -5.50
N ILE A 133 -15.36 9.06 -4.31
CA ILE A 133 -14.64 8.81 -3.06
C ILE A 133 -15.46 7.85 -2.21
N ALA A 134 -14.81 6.75 -1.81
CA ALA A 134 -15.38 5.72 -0.96
C ALA A 134 -14.71 5.74 0.41
N GLU A 135 -15.52 5.60 1.45
CA GLU A 135 -15.04 5.29 2.81
C GLU A 135 -15.17 3.78 3.04
N LEU A 136 -14.05 3.12 3.33
CA LEU A 136 -13.97 1.72 3.71
C LEU A 136 -13.70 1.62 5.21
N ASN A 137 -14.23 0.59 5.87
CA ASN A 137 -14.14 0.41 7.31
C ASN A 137 -14.60 1.64 8.12
N GLY A 138 -15.63 2.33 7.64
CA GLY A 138 -16.20 3.53 8.28
C GLY A 138 -17.21 3.20 9.39
N PHE A 139 -17.62 4.19 10.16
CA PHE A 139 -18.69 4.00 11.15
C PHE A 139 -20.03 3.66 10.47
N SER A 140 -20.77 2.70 11.04
CA SER A 140 -22.16 2.42 10.68
C SER A 140 -23.09 2.61 11.88
N PRO A 141 -24.24 3.32 11.73
CA PRO A 141 -25.27 3.32 12.74
C PRO A 141 -26.12 2.04 12.73
N ASP A 142 -26.03 1.23 11.67
CA ASP A 142 -26.93 0.11 11.40
C ASP A 142 -26.35 -1.25 11.83
N ILE A 143 -25.01 -1.36 11.87
CA ILE A 143 -24.29 -2.58 12.28
C ILE A 143 -23.17 -2.23 13.27
N PRO A 144 -22.81 -3.15 14.19
CA PRO A 144 -21.78 -2.89 15.19
C PRO A 144 -20.35 -2.93 14.62
N GLN A 145 -20.13 -3.62 13.49
CA GLN A 145 -18.86 -3.62 12.78
C GLN A 145 -18.73 -2.38 11.89
N PRO A 146 -17.50 -1.97 11.51
CA PRO A 146 -17.30 -0.97 10.48
C PRO A 146 -18.01 -1.33 9.16
N ALA A 147 -18.62 -0.36 8.48
CA ALA A 147 -19.23 -0.56 7.18
C ALA A 147 -18.16 -0.76 6.09
N LEU A 148 -18.49 -1.57 5.07
CA LEU A 148 -17.62 -1.86 3.93
C LEU A 148 -16.27 -2.41 4.40
N GLU A 149 -16.35 -3.59 5.01
CA GLU A 149 -15.22 -4.22 5.71
C GLU A 149 -14.16 -4.69 4.71
N PHE A 150 -13.08 -3.92 4.63
CA PHE A 150 -11.87 -4.16 3.85
C PHE A 150 -10.70 -4.42 4.82
N PRO A 151 -10.47 -5.67 5.24
CA PRO A 151 -9.37 -5.98 6.13
C PRO A 151 -8.03 -5.88 5.38
N VAL A 152 -7.05 -5.20 5.99
CA VAL A 152 -5.70 -5.07 5.44
C VAL A 152 -4.80 -6.23 5.89
N ALA A 153 -5.11 -6.82 7.04
CA ALA A 153 -4.57 -8.06 7.60
C ALA A 153 -5.68 -8.75 8.42
N PRO A 154 -5.51 -10.01 8.87
CA PRO A 154 -6.48 -10.69 9.74
C PRO A 154 -6.84 -9.85 10.97
N GLY A 155 -8.12 -9.53 11.13
CA GLY A 155 -8.63 -8.69 12.23
C GLY A 155 -8.35 -7.19 12.14
N VAL A 156 -7.58 -6.74 11.15
CA VAL A 156 -7.11 -5.35 11.06
C VAL A 156 -7.87 -4.59 9.98
N THR A 157 -8.80 -3.72 10.39
CA THR A 157 -9.69 -2.95 9.50
C THR A 157 -9.62 -1.44 9.79
N PRO A 158 -8.53 -0.74 9.41
CA PRO A 158 -8.42 0.71 9.61
C PRO A 158 -9.41 1.47 8.72
N GLY A 159 -9.97 2.58 9.19
CA GLY A 159 -10.83 3.45 8.38
C GLY A 159 -10.06 4.06 7.21
N ILE A 160 -10.55 3.94 5.98
CA ILE A 160 -9.82 4.30 4.75
C ILE A 160 -10.70 5.18 3.88
N TRP A 161 -10.08 6.16 3.21
CA TRP A 161 -10.69 6.89 2.09
C TRP A 161 -9.92 6.57 0.81
N ALA A 162 -10.61 6.09 -0.21
CA ALA A 162 -10.01 5.77 -1.51
C ALA A 162 -10.75 6.47 -2.64
N PHE A 163 -10.02 6.91 -3.67
CA PHE A 163 -10.66 7.20 -4.94
C PHE A 163 -11.05 5.86 -5.56
N ALA A 164 -12.31 5.74 -5.98
CA ALA A 164 -12.84 4.54 -6.61
C ALA A 164 -13.37 4.88 -8.00
N PRO A 165 -13.30 3.97 -8.98
CA PRO A 165 -14.00 4.15 -10.25
C PRO A 165 -15.50 4.37 -9.99
N LYS A 166 -16.12 5.27 -10.76
CA LYS A 166 -17.57 5.49 -10.64
C LYS A 166 -18.32 4.17 -10.77
N SER A 167 -19.12 3.86 -9.77
CA SER A 167 -19.76 2.55 -9.64
C SER A 167 -21.27 2.62 -9.93
N ARG A 168 -21.89 1.45 -10.10
CA ARG A 168 -23.34 1.26 -10.16
C ARG A 168 -23.75 0.16 -9.20
N GLY A 169 -24.98 0.24 -8.69
CA GLY A 169 -25.51 -0.77 -7.78
C GLY A 169 -25.09 -0.51 -6.34
N MET A 170 -24.82 -1.58 -5.59
CA MET A 170 -24.52 -1.50 -4.16
C MET A 170 -23.02 -1.34 -3.91
N SER A 171 -22.68 -0.62 -2.85
CA SER A 171 -21.30 -0.52 -2.36
C SER A 171 -20.78 -1.84 -1.80
N THR A 172 -21.67 -2.75 -1.39
CA THR A 172 -21.33 -4.11 -0.96
C THR A 172 -21.49 -5.13 -2.07
N LEU A 173 -20.94 -6.34 -1.90
CA LEU A 173 -21.15 -7.46 -2.83
C LEU A 173 -22.65 -7.77 -3.07
N ASN A 174 -23.44 -7.75 -1.99
CA ASN A 174 -24.88 -7.95 -2.03
C ASN A 174 -25.54 -7.39 -0.75
N PHE A 175 -26.88 -7.41 -0.69
CA PHE A 175 -27.65 -6.84 0.43
C PHE A 175 -27.49 -7.57 1.77
N LEU A 176 -26.86 -8.76 1.79
CA LEU A 176 -26.59 -9.56 2.98
C LEU A 176 -25.12 -9.53 3.40
N SER A 177 -24.24 -8.89 2.63
CA SER A 177 -22.80 -8.84 2.89
C SER A 177 -22.36 -7.44 3.31
N ASN A 178 -21.41 -7.37 4.25
CA ASN A 178 -20.68 -6.15 4.59
C ASN A 178 -19.37 -6.00 3.78
N GLU A 179 -19.02 -6.99 2.96
CA GLU A 179 -17.83 -6.95 2.10
C GLU A 179 -18.04 -5.93 0.98
N PRO A 180 -17.07 -5.03 0.74
CA PRO A 180 -17.15 -4.06 -0.35
C PRO A 180 -17.22 -4.76 -1.71
N ASN A 181 -17.87 -4.11 -2.68
CA ASN A 181 -17.76 -4.57 -4.05
C ASN A 181 -16.30 -4.42 -4.56
N PRO A 182 -15.88 -5.16 -5.60
CA PRO A 182 -14.47 -5.23 -6.01
C PRO A 182 -13.84 -3.91 -6.48
N LEU A 183 -14.65 -2.87 -6.75
CA LEU A 183 -14.15 -1.54 -7.14
C LEU A 183 -13.76 -0.69 -5.94
N LEU A 184 -14.28 -0.99 -4.74
CA LEU A 184 -14.03 -0.22 -3.53
C LEU A 184 -12.92 -0.90 -2.74
N ARG A 185 -11.68 -0.54 -3.06
CA ARG A 185 -10.49 -1.09 -2.41
C ARG A 185 -9.38 -0.04 -2.34
N LEU A 186 -8.33 -0.39 -1.59
CA LEU A 186 -7.08 0.34 -1.51
C LEU A 186 -5.99 -0.43 -2.28
N PRO A 187 -5.01 0.25 -2.90
CA PRO A 187 -4.90 1.70 -3.14
C PRO A 187 -5.98 2.21 -4.10
N SER A 188 -6.03 3.53 -4.30
CA SER A 188 -6.81 4.09 -5.42
C SER A 188 -6.26 3.56 -6.74
N PRO A 189 -7.09 3.36 -7.79
CA PRO A 189 -6.68 2.65 -8.99
C PRO A 189 -5.57 3.40 -9.74
N VAL A 190 -4.67 2.65 -10.37
CA VAL A 190 -3.69 3.22 -11.30
C VAL A 190 -4.41 3.67 -12.55
N ILE A 191 -4.25 4.94 -12.94
CA ILE A 191 -4.74 5.47 -14.20
C ILE A 191 -3.66 5.25 -15.27
N ARG A 192 -4.01 4.59 -16.37
CA ARG A 192 -3.11 4.39 -17.53
C ARG A 192 -3.66 5.09 -18.76
N VAL A 193 -2.85 5.98 -19.31
CA VAL A 193 -3.15 6.78 -20.52
C VAL A 193 -1.89 6.82 -21.38
N GLU A 194 -2.03 7.26 -22.63
CA GLU A 194 -0.93 7.34 -23.57
C GLU A 194 -0.37 8.77 -23.68
N GLN A 195 0.88 8.89 -24.11
CA GLN A 195 1.45 10.18 -24.52
C GLN A 195 0.60 10.81 -25.62
N GLY A 196 0.17 12.05 -25.42
CA GLY A 196 -0.64 12.79 -26.40
C GLY A 196 -2.14 12.75 -26.14
N ASP A 197 -2.64 11.78 -25.36
CA ASP A 197 -4.06 11.63 -25.03
C ASP A 197 -4.72 12.93 -24.56
N LYS A 198 -5.97 13.14 -24.93
CA LYS A 198 -6.86 14.15 -24.34
C LYS A 198 -7.62 13.53 -23.19
N VAL A 199 -7.04 13.64 -21.99
CA VAL A 199 -7.61 13.03 -20.78
C VAL A 199 -8.50 14.01 -20.02
N LYS A 200 -9.69 13.54 -19.65
CA LYS A 200 -10.61 14.22 -18.73
C LYS A 200 -10.84 13.35 -17.49
N LEU A 201 -10.26 13.74 -16.37
CA LEU A 201 -10.44 13.07 -15.08
C LEU A 201 -11.47 13.83 -14.26
N THR A 202 -12.64 13.24 -14.04
CA THR A 202 -13.72 13.86 -13.25
C THR A 202 -13.80 13.25 -11.86
N LEU A 203 -13.69 14.09 -10.84
CA LEU A 203 -14.05 13.75 -9.48
C LEU A 203 -15.54 14.05 -9.28
N GLU A 204 -16.35 13.04 -8.97
CA GLU A 204 -17.71 13.18 -8.45
C GLU A 204 -17.66 12.96 -6.93
N ASN A 205 -17.78 14.04 -6.14
CA ASN A 205 -17.59 13.93 -4.69
C ASN A 205 -18.84 13.39 -3.99
N SER A 206 -18.97 12.06 -3.95
CA SER A 206 -19.97 11.31 -3.19
C SER A 206 -19.71 11.29 -1.68
N HIS A 207 -18.54 11.75 -1.23
CA HIS A 207 -18.13 11.73 0.16
C HIS A 207 -18.60 12.98 0.92
N TYR A 208 -18.54 12.94 2.25
CA TYR A 208 -19.08 13.97 3.13
C TYR A 208 -18.05 15.05 3.52
N PHE A 209 -16.79 14.91 3.08
CA PHE A 209 -15.74 15.94 3.17
C PHE A 209 -15.50 16.62 1.81
N PRO A 210 -14.92 17.84 1.76
CA PRO A 210 -14.45 18.42 0.52
C PRO A 210 -13.13 17.78 0.07
N HIS A 211 -12.95 17.61 -1.24
CA HIS A 211 -11.77 16.99 -1.84
C HIS A 211 -11.33 17.68 -3.13
N THR A 212 -10.15 17.34 -3.63
CA THR A 212 -9.63 17.67 -4.96
C THR A 212 -8.81 16.48 -5.48
N ILE A 213 -8.39 16.53 -6.74
CA ILE A 213 -7.34 15.66 -7.28
C ILE A 213 -6.21 16.55 -7.80
N HIS A 214 -5.04 16.47 -7.17
CA HIS A 214 -3.81 17.04 -7.69
C HIS A 214 -3.12 16.05 -8.64
N LEU A 215 -2.70 16.54 -9.79
CA LEU A 215 -2.08 15.80 -10.89
C LEU A 215 -0.55 15.95 -10.83
N HIS A 216 0.10 15.23 -9.93
CA HIS A 216 1.49 15.55 -9.62
C HIS A 216 2.49 14.87 -10.54
N GLY A 217 3.37 15.71 -11.09
CA GLY A 217 4.44 15.33 -12.00
C GLY A 217 3.94 15.10 -13.43
N VAL A 218 2.68 14.71 -13.62
CA VAL A 218 2.09 14.57 -14.96
C VAL A 218 1.89 15.95 -15.58
N ASP A 219 2.09 16.05 -16.88
CA ASP A 219 2.03 17.30 -17.63
C ASP A 219 0.57 17.75 -17.84
N HIS A 220 0.20 18.85 -17.19
CA HIS A 220 -1.11 19.49 -17.29
C HIS A 220 -0.98 21.02 -17.21
N PRO A 221 -1.92 21.79 -17.79
CA PRO A 221 -1.92 23.23 -17.62
C PRO A 221 -2.35 23.60 -16.18
N PHE A 222 -1.89 24.76 -15.70
CA PHE A 222 -2.30 25.32 -14.40
C PHE A 222 -3.79 25.74 -14.40
N GLN A 223 -4.25 26.29 -15.52
CA GLN A 223 -5.63 26.70 -15.78
C GLN A 223 -6.08 26.15 -17.14
N LEU A 224 -7.36 25.80 -17.23
CA LEU A 224 -8.02 25.48 -18.49
C LEU A 224 -8.24 26.76 -19.32
N GLU A 225 -8.56 26.60 -20.61
CA GLU A 225 -8.83 27.72 -21.52
C GLU A 225 -9.97 28.63 -21.03
N ASN A 226 -10.93 28.08 -20.29
CA ASN A 226 -12.04 28.83 -19.70
C ASN A 226 -11.68 29.56 -18.40
N GLY A 227 -10.42 29.52 -17.97
CA GLY A 227 -9.90 30.16 -16.77
C GLY A 227 -10.09 29.36 -15.47
N ALA A 228 -10.72 28.18 -15.50
CA ALA A 228 -10.83 27.32 -14.33
C ALA A 228 -9.46 26.71 -13.97
N GLY A 229 -9.09 26.70 -12.68
CA GLY A 229 -7.85 26.05 -12.23
C GLY A 229 -7.87 24.55 -12.40
N ASN A 230 -6.72 23.94 -12.62
CA ASN A 230 -6.60 22.54 -13.06
C ASN A 230 -5.52 21.73 -12.32
N ASP A 231 -4.75 22.37 -11.45
CA ASP A 231 -3.69 21.74 -10.67
C ASP A 231 -4.21 20.99 -9.43
N GLY A 232 -5.48 21.18 -9.02
CA GLY A 232 -6.03 20.41 -7.90
C GLY A 232 -5.67 20.91 -6.51
N VAL A 233 -5.03 22.08 -6.41
CA VAL A 233 -4.53 22.66 -5.16
C VAL A 233 -5.48 23.76 -4.64
N PRO A 234 -6.17 23.53 -3.51
CA PRO A 234 -7.01 24.53 -2.86
C PRO A 234 -6.28 25.85 -2.56
N MET A 235 -6.99 26.97 -2.67
CA MET A 235 -6.51 28.35 -2.42
C MET A 235 -5.46 28.89 -3.41
N VAL A 236 -4.90 28.04 -4.27
CA VAL A 236 -3.89 28.44 -5.27
C VAL A 236 -4.47 28.31 -6.67
N SER A 237 -4.84 27.09 -7.05
CA SER A 237 -5.35 26.81 -8.40
C SER A 237 -6.87 26.82 -8.43
N GLU A 238 -7.54 26.22 -7.44
CA GLU A 238 -8.99 26.07 -7.42
C GLU A 238 -9.60 26.07 -6.01
N ALA A 239 -10.93 26.03 -5.94
CA ALA A 239 -11.67 25.78 -4.70
C ALA A 239 -11.90 24.27 -4.51
N PRO A 240 -11.99 23.77 -3.27
CA PRO A 240 -12.32 22.37 -3.03
C PRO A 240 -13.66 21.94 -3.64
N VAL A 241 -13.72 20.71 -4.13
CA VAL A 241 -14.97 20.07 -4.58
C VAL A 241 -15.78 19.67 -3.36
N VAL A 242 -16.86 20.39 -3.10
CA VAL A 242 -17.74 20.14 -1.94
C VAL A 242 -18.57 18.85 -2.13
N PRO A 243 -19.10 18.26 -1.05
CA PRO A 243 -20.00 17.10 -1.15
C PRO A 243 -21.14 17.31 -2.15
N GLY A 244 -21.37 16.30 -3.00
CA GLY A 244 -22.38 16.30 -4.07
C GLY A 244 -22.00 17.10 -5.32
N ALA A 245 -20.86 17.79 -5.34
CA ALA A 245 -20.37 18.50 -6.52
C ALA A 245 -19.45 17.62 -7.38
N SER A 246 -19.12 18.10 -8.58
CA SER A 246 -18.17 17.43 -9.47
C SER A 246 -17.20 18.43 -10.12
N ARG A 247 -16.00 17.94 -10.44
CA ARG A 247 -14.92 18.75 -11.06
C ARG A 247 -14.14 17.89 -12.06
N THR A 248 -13.88 18.43 -13.24
CA THR A 248 -13.14 17.75 -14.32
C THR A 248 -11.77 18.36 -14.56
N TYR A 249 -10.71 17.62 -14.25
CA TYR A 249 -9.33 17.94 -14.58
C TYR A 249 -9.03 17.51 -16.01
N GLU A 250 -8.31 18.32 -16.77
CA GLU A 250 -7.92 18.00 -18.16
C GLU A 250 -6.40 18.02 -18.32
N PHE A 251 -5.84 17.00 -18.95
CA PHE A 251 -4.39 16.93 -19.21
C PHE A 251 -4.08 16.22 -20.52
N SER A 252 -2.90 16.51 -21.08
CA SER A 252 -2.41 15.92 -22.31
C SER A 252 -0.92 15.65 -22.21
N PRO A 253 -0.54 14.50 -21.65
CA PRO A 253 0.82 14.30 -21.19
C PRO A 253 1.76 14.16 -22.39
N ARG A 254 2.77 15.03 -22.47
CA ARG A 254 3.78 14.95 -23.55
C ARG A 254 4.89 13.93 -23.29
N GLN A 255 5.08 13.51 -22.04
CA GLN A 255 6.17 12.63 -21.62
C GLN A 255 5.59 11.36 -20.99
N SER A 256 6.14 10.20 -21.35
CA SER A 256 5.85 8.92 -20.69
C SER A 256 6.54 8.84 -19.33
N GLY A 257 6.01 7.98 -18.46
CA GLY A 257 6.58 7.76 -17.13
C GLY A 257 5.54 7.43 -16.07
N THR A 258 6.02 7.19 -14.85
CA THR A 258 5.19 6.93 -13.67
C THR A 258 5.07 8.18 -12.79
N PHE A 259 3.86 8.69 -12.72
CA PHE A 259 3.43 9.84 -11.93
C PHE A 259 2.44 9.40 -10.86
N PHE A 260 1.89 10.35 -10.11
CA PHE A 260 0.85 10.03 -9.13
C PHE A 260 -0.24 11.10 -9.07
N TYR A 261 -1.36 10.77 -8.45
CA TYR A 261 -2.43 11.69 -8.15
C TYR A 261 -2.88 11.50 -6.71
N HIS A 262 -3.30 12.58 -6.06
CA HIS A 262 -3.78 12.50 -4.68
C HIS A 262 -4.67 13.67 -4.30
N CYS A 263 -5.36 13.54 -3.17
CA CYS A 263 -6.11 14.65 -2.60
C CYS A 263 -5.18 15.76 -2.11
N HIS A 264 -5.53 17.02 -2.38
CA HIS A 264 -4.78 18.18 -1.90
C HIS A 264 -5.60 19.08 -0.95
N VAL A 265 -6.81 18.64 -0.58
CA VAL A 265 -7.46 19.13 0.65
C VAL A 265 -6.80 18.42 1.81
N GLN A 266 -6.28 19.18 2.79
CA GLN A 266 -5.65 18.63 4.01
C GLN A 266 -4.68 17.48 3.69
N PRO A 267 -3.68 17.68 2.81
CA PRO A 267 -2.86 16.59 2.28
C PRO A 267 -2.16 15.79 3.38
N GLN A 268 -1.80 16.43 4.49
CA GLN A 268 -1.21 15.79 5.67
C GLN A 268 -2.11 14.72 6.33
N SER A 269 -3.40 14.68 6.01
CA SER A 269 -4.34 13.69 6.53
C SER A 269 -4.97 12.88 5.41
N HIS A 270 -5.46 13.53 4.35
CA HIS A 270 -6.22 12.86 3.29
C HIS A 270 -5.38 11.88 2.47
N ILE A 271 -4.10 12.19 2.22
CA ILE A 271 -3.18 11.25 1.55
C ILE A 271 -2.98 10.01 2.42
N LEU A 272 -2.75 10.21 3.72
CA LEU A 272 -2.53 9.14 4.69
C LEU A 272 -3.78 8.29 4.93
N MET A 273 -4.98 8.89 4.84
CA MET A 273 -6.26 8.14 4.84
C MET A 273 -6.41 7.22 3.62
N GLY A 274 -5.62 7.40 2.55
CA GLY A 274 -5.61 6.52 1.37
C GLY A 274 -5.92 7.19 0.03
N LEU A 275 -6.19 8.52 0.00
CA LEU A 275 -6.57 9.24 -1.22
C LEU A 275 -5.36 9.55 -2.11
N ALA A 276 -4.73 8.50 -2.62
CA ALA A 276 -3.61 8.54 -3.56
C ALA A 276 -3.64 7.32 -4.50
N GLY A 277 -3.17 7.51 -5.74
CA GLY A 277 -2.97 6.46 -6.73
C GLY A 277 -1.94 6.87 -7.79
N MET A 278 -1.54 5.95 -8.67
CA MET A 278 -0.56 6.23 -9.74
C MET A 278 -1.23 6.75 -11.02
N ILE A 279 -0.52 7.60 -11.76
CA ILE A 279 -0.81 7.88 -13.18
C ILE A 279 0.37 7.34 -13.97
N VAL A 280 0.13 6.38 -14.86
CA VAL A 280 1.13 5.91 -15.80
C VAL A 280 0.80 6.47 -17.17
N VAL A 281 1.78 7.18 -17.74
CA VAL A 281 1.73 7.60 -19.14
C VAL A 281 2.60 6.63 -19.94
N GLU A 282 1.95 5.83 -20.77
CA GLU A 282 2.59 4.88 -21.67
C GLU A 282 3.09 5.60 -22.93
N GLU A 283 4.13 5.05 -23.55
CA GLU A 283 4.60 5.60 -24.83
C GLU A 283 3.59 5.40 -25.95
N ASN A 284 3.46 6.41 -26.82
CA ASN A 284 2.58 6.31 -27.98
C ASN A 284 3.03 5.23 -28.96
N ARG A 285 2.10 4.33 -29.29
CA ARG A 285 2.26 3.22 -30.24
C ARG A 285 0.92 2.95 -30.92
N ALA A 286 0.99 2.63 -32.21
CA ALA A 286 -0.20 2.22 -32.97
C ALA A 286 -0.96 1.03 -32.35
N ASN A 287 -2.29 1.16 -32.24
CA ASN A 287 -3.23 0.15 -31.74
C ASN A 287 -3.00 -0.22 -30.26
N ASN A 288 -2.57 0.74 -29.45
CA ASN A 288 -2.20 0.57 -28.06
C ASN A 288 -3.35 0.88 -27.08
N TYR A 289 -4.41 0.08 -27.16
CA TYR A 289 -5.42 0.09 -26.10
C TYR A 289 -4.76 -0.14 -24.73
N LEU A 290 -5.17 0.63 -23.72
CA LEU A 290 -4.63 0.51 -22.37
C LEU A 290 -5.68 -0.01 -21.38
N GLN A 291 -5.23 -0.81 -20.42
CA GLN A 291 -5.95 -1.08 -19.17
C GLN A 291 -6.03 0.23 -18.35
N THR A 292 -6.95 1.12 -18.73
CA THR A 292 -6.97 2.51 -18.25
C THR A 292 -7.13 2.63 -16.74
N LEU A 293 -7.71 1.63 -16.08
CA LEU A 293 -7.71 1.52 -14.63
C LEU A 293 -7.12 0.17 -14.22
N ASN A 294 -6.02 0.17 -13.47
CA ASN A 294 -5.58 -1.01 -12.73
C ASN A 294 -6.12 -0.89 -11.30
N ILE A 295 -7.22 -1.60 -11.03
CA ILE A 295 -7.90 -1.60 -9.72
C ILE A 295 -7.34 -2.70 -8.82
N GLY A 296 -6.75 -3.74 -9.44
CA GLY A 296 -6.25 -4.94 -8.80
C GLY A 296 -5.01 -4.80 -7.95
N ALA A 297 -4.51 -5.94 -7.47
CA ALA A 297 -3.34 -6.04 -6.59
C ALA A 297 -1.98 -5.88 -7.29
N GLY A 298 -1.94 -5.13 -8.38
CA GLY A 298 -0.71 -4.66 -9.02
C GLY A 298 -0.38 -5.28 -10.37
N ARG A 299 -0.79 -6.53 -10.66
CA ARG A 299 -0.46 -7.16 -11.96
C ARG A 299 -1.20 -6.48 -13.11
N VAL A 300 -0.48 -6.07 -14.15
CA VAL A 300 -1.09 -5.53 -15.38
C VAL A 300 -1.38 -6.67 -16.35
N ARG A 301 -2.67 -6.98 -16.57
CA ARG A 301 -3.09 -8.12 -17.40
C ARG A 301 -3.26 -7.80 -18.88
N TYR A 302 -3.41 -6.52 -19.20
CA TYR A 302 -3.38 -6.01 -20.57
C TYR A 302 -2.39 -4.85 -20.66
N ARG A 303 -1.12 -5.20 -20.90
CA ARG A 303 0.00 -4.26 -20.92
C ARG A 303 -0.04 -3.34 -22.13
N SER A 304 0.70 -2.22 -22.09
CA SER A 304 0.89 -1.39 -23.28
C SER A 304 1.71 -2.12 -24.35
N ALA A 305 1.64 -1.66 -25.59
CA ALA A 305 2.45 -2.16 -26.68
C ALA A 305 3.95 -2.00 -26.39
N SER A 306 4.37 -0.82 -25.92
CA SER A 306 5.76 -0.55 -25.50
C SER A 306 6.21 -1.44 -24.34
N SER A 307 5.33 -1.73 -23.38
CA SER A 307 5.61 -2.70 -22.30
C SER A 307 5.82 -4.12 -22.85
N ARG A 308 4.97 -4.59 -23.78
CA ARG A 308 5.14 -5.90 -24.44
C ARG A 308 6.38 -6.02 -25.32
N GLU A 309 6.88 -4.91 -25.87
CA GLU A 309 8.11 -4.89 -26.67
C GLU A 309 9.36 -5.19 -25.83
N SER A 310 9.37 -4.76 -24.57
CA SER A 310 10.59 -4.72 -23.73
C SER A 310 10.53 -5.59 -22.48
N PHE A 311 9.35 -6.02 -22.06
CA PHE A 311 9.14 -6.74 -20.82
C PHE A 311 8.25 -7.95 -21.03
N ASP A 312 8.44 -8.97 -20.22
CA ASP A 312 7.59 -10.16 -20.19
C ASP A 312 6.37 -9.95 -19.30
N ARG A 313 6.51 -9.13 -18.24
CA ARG A 313 5.47 -8.83 -17.25
C ARG A 313 5.61 -7.41 -16.69
N GLU A 314 4.52 -6.89 -16.14
CA GLU A 314 4.48 -5.56 -15.52
C GLU A 314 3.63 -5.57 -14.24
N TYR A 315 4.14 -4.91 -13.20
CA TYR A 315 3.50 -4.79 -11.89
C TYR A 315 3.53 -3.36 -11.37
N ASP A 316 2.41 -2.96 -10.76
CA ASP A 316 2.22 -1.75 -9.99
C ASP A 316 2.34 -2.09 -8.49
N LEU A 317 3.29 -1.45 -7.80
CA LEU A 317 3.57 -1.65 -6.38
C LEU A 317 3.37 -0.32 -5.65
N HIS A 318 2.30 -0.22 -4.87
CA HIS A 318 1.94 0.98 -4.12
C HIS A 318 2.12 0.73 -2.62
N TYR A 319 3.13 1.39 -2.05
CA TYR A 319 3.44 1.37 -0.62
C TYR A 319 2.75 2.52 0.13
N GLN A 320 2.19 2.20 1.29
CA GLN A 320 1.50 3.14 2.17
C GLN A 320 1.77 2.81 3.64
N ASP A 321 1.90 3.81 4.50
CA ASP A 321 1.95 3.66 5.95
C ASP A 321 0.79 4.39 6.63
N MET A 322 0.18 3.78 7.65
CA MET A 322 -1.02 4.26 8.31
C MET A 322 -0.83 4.35 9.81
N ASP A 323 -1.38 5.42 10.38
CA ASP A 323 -1.44 5.67 11.82
C ASP A 323 -2.81 5.25 12.35
N ARG A 324 -2.83 4.33 13.30
CA ARG A 324 -4.05 3.79 13.87
C ARG A 324 -4.96 4.87 14.48
N GLU A 325 -4.41 5.91 15.09
CA GLU A 325 -5.22 6.99 15.68
C GLU A 325 -6.01 7.75 14.60
N LEU A 326 -5.33 8.17 13.53
CA LEU A 326 -5.94 8.90 12.42
C LEU A 326 -7.07 8.08 11.79
N HIS A 327 -6.79 6.80 11.50
CA HIS A 327 -7.73 5.91 10.82
C HIS A 327 -8.92 5.51 11.71
N ARG A 328 -8.80 5.55 13.03
CA ARG A 328 -9.89 5.30 13.97
C ARG A 328 -10.89 6.46 14.05
N ILE A 329 -10.52 7.68 13.63
CA ILE A 329 -11.38 8.86 13.76
C ILE A 329 -12.73 8.65 13.03
N VAL A 330 -12.69 8.12 11.81
CA VAL A 330 -13.89 7.89 10.98
C VAL A 330 -14.75 6.72 11.47
N GLN A 331 -14.23 5.92 12.39
CA GLN A 331 -14.93 4.78 12.99
C GLN A 331 -15.72 5.16 14.26
N GLN A 332 -15.55 6.38 14.78
CA GLN A 332 -16.16 6.80 16.04
C GLN A 332 -17.58 7.37 15.89
N GLY A 333 -18.02 7.68 14.67
CA GLY A 333 -19.34 8.24 14.41
C GLY A 333 -19.45 8.89 13.04
N ASN A 334 -20.66 9.28 12.67
CA ASN A 334 -21.00 9.92 11.38
C ASN A 334 -21.27 11.44 11.46
N ASP A 335 -21.03 12.09 12.61
CA ASP A 335 -21.14 13.55 12.70
C ASP A 335 -19.87 14.20 12.13
N VAL A 336 -19.98 14.67 10.88
CA VAL A 336 -18.89 15.30 10.12
C VAL A 336 -18.17 16.40 10.90
N ARG A 337 -18.87 17.14 11.77
CA ARG A 337 -18.26 18.22 12.57
C ARG A 337 -17.31 17.66 13.64
N ARG A 338 -17.67 16.52 14.22
CA ARG A 338 -16.83 15.82 15.21
C ARG A 338 -15.62 15.21 14.52
N THR A 339 -15.82 14.51 13.40
CA THR A 339 -14.74 13.97 12.57
C THR A 339 -13.75 15.07 12.16
N ALA A 340 -14.26 16.20 11.65
CA ALA A 340 -13.41 17.33 11.25
C ALA A 340 -12.65 17.94 12.42
N ARG A 341 -13.28 18.06 13.60
CA ARG A 341 -12.60 18.54 14.83
C ARG A 341 -11.52 17.56 15.28
N ALA A 342 -11.81 16.28 15.32
CA ALA A 342 -10.85 15.24 15.71
C ALA A 342 -9.63 15.25 14.79
N MET A 343 -9.84 15.18 13.48
CA MET A 343 -8.78 15.11 12.48
C MET A 343 -7.92 16.39 12.41
N ASN A 344 -8.52 17.58 12.57
CA ASN A 344 -7.81 18.84 12.32
C ASN A 344 -7.36 19.61 13.57
N ARG A 345 -7.89 19.27 14.75
CA ARG A 345 -7.62 20.03 15.99
C ARG A 345 -7.08 19.16 17.10
N GLU A 346 -7.48 17.89 17.15
CA GLU A 346 -7.14 16.97 18.23
C GLU A 346 -5.95 16.09 17.83
N TYR A 347 -6.05 15.40 16.70
CA TYR A 347 -4.97 14.60 16.12
C TYR A 347 -3.73 15.46 15.84
N LYS A 348 -2.57 14.98 16.27
CA LYS A 348 -1.29 15.67 16.15
C LYS A 348 -0.40 14.94 15.15
N ILE A 349 -0.47 15.35 13.89
CA ILE A 349 0.33 14.74 12.81
C ILE A 349 1.84 14.71 13.11
N ALA A 350 2.37 15.70 13.84
CA ALA A 350 3.78 15.74 14.22
C ALA A 350 4.19 14.68 15.28
N GLU A 351 3.21 14.06 15.94
CA GLU A 351 3.38 13.00 16.94
C GLU A 351 2.99 11.62 16.38
N ARG A 352 2.68 11.55 15.08
CA ARG A 352 2.26 10.35 14.36
C ARG A 352 3.23 9.18 14.56
N THR A 353 2.67 8.00 14.83
CA THR A 353 3.38 6.72 14.83
C THR A 353 2.67 5.77 13.86
N PRO A 354 3.23 5.45 12.68
CA PRO A 354 2.61 4.45 11.81
C PRO A 354 2.66 3.05 12.43
N GLU A 355 1.55 2.32 12.39
CA GLU A 355 1.47 0.92 12.88
C GLU A 355 1.03 -0.08 11.81
N TYR A 356 0.55 0.39 10.65
CA TYR A 356 0.24 -0.47 9.51
C TYR A 356 1.03 -0.04 8.28
N TYR A 357 1.66 -1.02 7.63
CA TYR A 357 2.46 -0.82 6.43
C TYR A 357 1.93 -1.75 5.36
N LEU A 358 1.62 -1.18 4.20
CA LEU A 358 0.82 -1.86 3.19
C LEU A 358 1.54 -1.87 1.85
N LEU A 359 1.45 -3.00 1.16
CA LEU A 359 1.71 -3.13 -0.27
C LEU A 359 0.40 -3.44 -0.99
N ASN A 360 0.02 -2.57 -1.93
CA ASN A 360 -1.22 -2.68 -2.71
C ASN A 360 -2.46 -2.82 -1.79
N GLY A 361 -2.45 -2.06 -0.69
CA GLY A 361 -3.54 -1.96 0.27
C GLY A 361 -3.65 -3.13 1.25
N LYS A 362 -2.71 -4.08 1.23
CA LYS A 362 -2.66 -5.23 2.13
C LYS A 362 -1.34 -5.27 2.91
N ALA A 363 -1.39 -5.83 4.11
CA ALA A 363 -0.23 -6.24 4.87
C ALA A 363 -0.10 -7.76 4.85
N PHE A 364 1.08 -8.28 5.15
CA PHE A 364 1.31 -9.69 5.38
C PHE A 364 0.37 -10.21 6.49
N PRO A 365 -0.21 -11.41 6.32
CA PRO A 365 0.03 -12.38 5.22
C PRO A 365 -0.88 -12.20 4.00
N TYR A 366 -1.76 -11.19 3.96
CA TYR A 366 -2.69 -10.99 2.85
C TYR A 366 -2.00 -10.55 1.56
N THR A 367 -0.84 -9.91 1.63
CA THR A 367 0.04 -9.67 0.47
C THR A 367 0.35 -10.97 -0.29
N LEU A 368 0.42 -12.12 0.38
CA LEU A 368 0.65 -13.41 -0.27
C LEU A 368 -0.57 -13.94 -1.05
N ARG A 369 -1.75 -13.34 -0.83
CA ARG A 369 -2.97 -13.68 -1.58
C ARG A 369 -3.00 -13.01 -2.95
N GLU A 370 -2.50 -11.78 -3.06
CA GLU A 370 -2.72 -10.97 -4.26
C GLU A 370 -1.55 -10.03 -4.67
N SER A 371 -0.69 -9.60 -3.74
CA SER A 371 0.38 -8.61 -3.99
C SER A 371 1.74 -9.22 -4.36
N LEU A 372 1.74 -10.36 -5.08
CA LEU A 372 2.96 -11.10 -5.45
C LEU A 372 3.57 -10.59 -6.77
N VAL A 373 4.90 -10.61 -6.87
CA VAL A 373 5.60 -10.47 -8.15
C VAL A 373 5.87 -11.86 -8.71
N ILE A 374 4.98 -12.34 -9.58
CA ILE A 374 5.06 -13.70 -10.12
C ILE A 374 5.82 -13.72 -11.45
N VAL A 375 6.89 -14.51 -11.52
CA VAL A 375 7.85 -14.52 -12.64
C VAL A 375 8.14 -15.94 -13.17
N ALA A 376 8.76 -16.02 -14.33
CA ALA A 376 9.38 -17.22 -14.86
C ALA A 376 10.91 -17.02 -15.01
N PRO A 377 11.68 -18.10 -15.22
CA PRO A 377 13.10 -17.98 -15.56
C PRO A 377 13.32 -17.19 -16.85
N ASP A 378 14.44 -16.47 -16.90
CA ASP A 378 14.91 -15.74 -18.09
C ASP A 378 13.98 -14.62 -18.60
N GLU A 379 13.14 -14.07 -17.72
CA GLU A 379 12.27 -12.93 -17.98
C GLU A 379 12.92 -11.57 -17.61
N THR A 380 12.40 -10.51 -18.21
CA THR A 380 12.59 -9.12 -17.78
C THR A 380 11.24 -8.54 -17.39
N VAL A 381 11.11 -8.14 -16.12
CA VAL A 381 9.87 -7.70 -15.50
C VAL A 381 9.96 -6.23 -15.12
N LYS A 382 8.94 -5.46 -15.48
CA LYS A 382 8.82 -4.04 -15.10
C LYS A 382 8.09 -3.91 -13.78
N LEU A 383 8.68 -3.24 -12.80
CA LEU A 383 8.03 -2.87 -11.54
C LEU A 383 7.92 -1.35 -11.47
N ARG A 384 6.71 -0.84 -11.30
CA ARG A 384 6.44 0.57 -11.04
C ARG A 384 6.12 0.72 -9.57
N VAL A 385 6.97 1.44 -8.84
CA VAL A 385 6.85 1.56 -7.39
C VAL A 385 6.45 2.99 -7.05
N LEU A 386 5.42 3.15 -6.23
CA LEU A 386 5.02 4.41 -5.62
C LEU A 386 5.07 4.27 -4.10
N ASN A 387 5.71 5.23 -3.42
CA ASN A 387 5.49 5.45 -1.99
C ASN A 387 4.57 6.65 -1.80
N SER A 388 3.32 6.42 -1.39
CA SER A 388 2.42 7.52 -1.00
C SER A 388 2.30 7.71 0.51
N GLY A 389 3.12 6.98 1.28
CA GLY A 389 3.27 7.17 2.71
C GLY A 389 4.16 8.36 3.06
N GLU A 390 4.30 8.62 4.36
CA GLU A 390 5.21 9.63 4.91
C GLU A 390 6.57 9.03 5.32
N SER A 391 6.62 7.74 5.63
CA SER A 391 7.88 7.03 5.90
C SER A 391 8.60 6.68 4.59
N PRO A 392 9.95 6.82 4.51
CA PRO A 392 10.70 6.32 3.37
C PRO A 392 10.66 4.79 3.33
N VAL A 393 10.46 4.19 2.17
CA VAL A 393 10.51 2.73 1.98
C VAL A 393 11.91 2.34 1.53
N TYR A 394 12.51 1.34 2.16
CA TYR A 394 13.79 0.73 1.78
C TYR A 394 13.53 -0.63 1.15
N LEU A 395 12.97 -0.64 -0.05
CA LEU A 395 12.58 -1.86 -0.75
C LEU A 395 13.77 -2.79 -0.98
N HIS A 396 13.77 -3.92 -0.28
CA HIS A 396 14.75 -4.98 -0.42
C HIS A 396 14.16 -6.18 -1.17
N THR A 397 14.82 -6.61 -2.24
CA THR A 397 14.48 -7.85 -2.96
C THR A 397 15.53 -8.92 -2.68
N HIS A 398 15.11 -10.03 -2.08
CA HIS A 398 15.98 -11.19 -1.90
C HIS A 398 16.22 -11.87 -3.24
N GLY A 399 17.38 -12.50 -3.38
CA GLY A 399 17.73 -13.28 -4.56
C GLY A 399 17.96 -12.47 -5.84
N HIS A 400 17.60 -11.19 -5.86
CA HIS A 400 17.54 -10.35 -7.06
C HIS A 400 18.03 -8.94 -6.78
N LYS A 401 18.66 -8.33 -7.79
CA LYS A 401 19.08 -6.93 -7.77
C LYS A 401 18.43 -6.20 -8.95
N PRO A 402 17.23 -5.63 -8.78
CA PRO A 402 16.61 -4.86 -9.85
C PRO A 402 17.44 -3.63 -10.21
N THR A 403 17.31 -3.21 -11.48
CA THR A 403 17.95 -1.99 -11.99
C THR A 403 16.94 -0.86 -11.96
N ILE A 404 17.23 0.19 -11.20
CA ILE A 404 16.47 1.44 -11.20
C ILE A 404 16.74 2.14 -12.53
N THR A 405 15.68 2.44 -13.27
CA THR A 405 15.76 3.09 -14.58
C THR A 405 15.18 4.50 -14.57
N HIS A 406 14.18 4.76 -13.73
CA HIS A 406 13.52 6.05 -13.65
C HIS A 406 13.28 6.45 -12.19
N PHE A 407 13.29 7.77 -11.95
CA PHE A 407 12.68 8.38 -10.77
C PHE A 407 11.68 9.43 -11.21
N ASP A 408 10.52 9.46 -10.58
CA ASP A 408 9.46 10.45 -10.77
C ASP A 408 9.01 10.61 -12.24
N GLY A 409 9.10 9.53 -13.01
CA GLY A 409 8.77 9.49 -14.45
C GLY A 409 9.93 9.91 -15.37
N ILE A 410 11.09 10.25 -14.83
CA ILE A 410 12.26 10.71 -15.58
C ILE A 410 13.33 9.61 -15.62
N ALA A 411 13.80 9.29 -16.84
CA ALA A 411 14.86 8.33 -17.05
C ALA A 411 16.18 8.78 -16.42
N LEU A 412 16.86 7.85 -15.74
CA LEU A 412 18.19 8.09 -15.20
C LEU A 412 19.23 8.09 -16.33
N ALA A 413 20.13 9.08 -16.30
CA ALA A 413 21.26 9.12 -17.22
C ALA A 413 22.18 7.88 -17.09
N ALA A 414 22.23 7.30 -15.89
CA ALA A 414 22.91 6.04 -15.61
C ALA A 414 22.01 5.17 -14.70
N PRO A 415 21.42 4.08 -15.23
CA PRO A 415 20.65 3.15 -14.44
C PRO A 415 21.46 2.57 -13.28
N LEU A 416 20.80 2.34 -12.14
CA LEU A 416 21.47 1.93 -10.91
C LEU A 416 20.90 0.60 -10.42
N MET A 417 21.74 -0.43 -10.37
CA MET A 417 21.35 -1.74 -9.86
C MET A 417 21.68 -1.88 -8.37
N ARG A 418 20.68 -2.26 -7.56
CA ARG A 418 20.77 -2.44 -6.11
C ARG A 418 19.85 -3.56 -5.63
N ASP A 419 20.17 -4.12 -4.47
CA ASP A 419 19.27 -5.02 -3.72
C ASP A 419 18.36 -4.27 -2.75
N VAL A 420 18.78 -3.10 -2.25
CA VAL A 420 17.98 -2.19 -1.41
C VAL A 420 17.82 -0.84 -2.11
N ILE A 421 16.58 -0.39 -2.26
CA ILE A 421 16.23 0.82 -2.98
C ILE A 421 15.42 1.73 -2.05
N GLN A 422 15.97 2.91 -1.77
CA GLN A 422 15.24 3.92 -0.99
C GLN A 422 14.25 4.67 -1.90
N ILE A 423 12.99 4.74 -1.46
CA ILE A 423 11.90 5.45 -2.14
C ILE A 423 11.26 6.39 -1.12
N GLY A 424 11.52 7.68 -1.26
CA GLY A 424 11.01 8.70 -0.35
C GLY A 424 9.50 8.95 -0.53
N PRO A 425 8.89 9.70 0.41
CA PRO A 425 7.50 10.11 0.30
C PRO A 425 7.19 10.78 -1.04
N ALA A 426 6.08 10.38 -1.65
CA ALA A 426 5.62 10.82 -2.97
C ALA A 426 6.54 10.46 -4.16
N GLN A 427 7.66 9.76 -3.95
CA GLN A 427 8.53 9.36 -5.05
C GLN A 427 7.99 8.14 -5.79
N ARG A 428 8.29 8.08 -7.09
CA ARG A 428 8.08 6.88 -7.91
C ARG A 428 9.41 6.38 -8.43
N ALA A 429 9.59 5.06 -8.48
CA ALA A 429 10.73 4.42 -9.09
C ALA A 429 10.26 3.38 -10.13
N GLU A 430 10.89 3.34 -11.30
CA GLU A 430 10.69 2.24 -12.25
C GLU A 430 11.90 1.32 -12.21
N LEU A 431 11.63 0.04 -11.98
CA LEU A 431 12.64 -1.00 -11.77
C LEU A 431 12.53 -2.06 -12.85
N ASN A 432 13.68 -2.47 -13.38
CA ASN A 432 13.81 -3.61 -14.27
C ASN A 432 14.36 -4.79 -13.47
N LEU A 433 13.50 -5.78 -13.21
CA LEU A 433 13.87 -7.03 -12.56
C LEU A 433 14.19 -8.08 -13.64
N ARG A 434 15.43 -8.59 -13.67
CA ARG A 434 15.83 -9.67 -14.58
C ARG A 434 15.94 -10.98 -13.82
N THR A 435 15.41 -12.06 -14.37
CA THR A 435 15.36 -13.39 -13.71
C THR A 435 16.30 -14.42 -14.35
N VAL A 436 17.23 -13.95 -15.20
CA VAL A 436 18.35 -14.75 -15.72
C VAL A 436 19.32 -15.07 -14.59
N ASP A 437 19.43 -16.34 -14.23
CA ASP A 437 20.32 -16.79 -13.16
C ASP A 437 21.79 -16.65 -13.59
N ASP A 438 22.49 -15.72 -12.93
CA ASP A 438 23.92 -15.49 -13.10
C ASP A 438 24.69 -15.52 -11.76
N GLY A 439 24.00 -15.87 -10.66
CA GLY A 439 24.54 -15.90 -9.31
C GLY A 439 24.92 -14.55 -8.71
N LEU A 440 24.76 -13.43 -9.44
CA LEU A 440 25.13 -12.09 -8.98
C LEU A 440 23.94 -11.14 -8.94
N HIS A 441 23.16 -11.07 -10.01
CA HIS A 441 22.02 -10.19 -10.17
C HIS A 441 20.69 -10.92 -9.96
N SER A 442 20.62 -12.21 -10.31
CA SER A 442 19.54 -13.12 -9.95
C SER A 442 20.14 -14.48 -9.58
N TYR A 443 19.57 -15.11 -8.55
CA TYR A 443 20.02 -16.41 -8.03
C TYR A 443 19.11 -17.57 -8.47
N GLY A 444 18.23 -17.31 -9.45
CA GLY A 444 17.38 -18.32 -10.06
C GLY A 444 16.07 -18.63 -9.31
N PRO A 445 15.38 -19.70 -9.72
CA PRO A 445 14.02 -19.99 -9.28
C PRO A 445 13.84 -20.18 -7.78
N GLY A 446 12.82 -19.53 -7.22
CA GLY A 446 12.47 -19.62 -5.79
C GLY A 446 11.23 -18.82 -5.43
N ALA A 447 10.90 -18.81 -4.14
CA ALA A 447 10.01 -17.83 -3.52
C ALA A 447 10.87 -16.91 -2.64
N TRP A 448 11.19 -15.73 -3.16
CA TRP A 448 12.15 -14.81 -2.57
C TRP A 448 11.43 -13.65 -1.90
N PHE A 449 11.84 -13.28 -0.68
CA PHE A 449 11.26 -12.12 0.00
C PHE A 449 11.43 -10.82 -0.78
N MET A 450 10.42 -9.98 -0.69
CA MET A 450 10.41 -8.58 -1.13
C MET A 450 9.75 -7.77 -0.01
N HIS A 451 10.49 -6.91 0.67
CA HIS A 451 9.97 -6.21 1.85
C HIS A 451 10.66 -4.86 2.07
N ASP A 452 10.06 -3.99 2.87
CA ASP A 452 10.74 -2.81 3.40
C ASP A 452 11.83 -3.23 4.42
N HIS A 453 13.03 -2.69 4.27
CA HIS A 453 14.14 -2.88 5.21
C HIS A 453 14.16 -1.82 6.33
N GLN A 454 13.16 -0.94 6.39
CA GLN A 454 12.78 -0.30 7.64
C GLN A 454 12.06 -1.33 8.52
N GLU A 455 12.66 -1.74 9.63
CA GLU A 455 12.18 -2.86 10.45
C GLU A 455 10.75 -2.68 11.00
N SER A 456 10.26 -1.45 11.15
CA SER A 456 8.85 -1.23 11.51
C SER A 456 7.90 -1.57 10.35
N GLY A 457 8.37 -1.41 9.10
CA GLY A 457 7.66 -1.71 7.85
C GLY A 457 7.25 -3.18 7.68
N ILE A 458 7.88 -4.08 8.43
CA ILE A 458 7.58 -5.52 8.46
C ILE A 458 6.74 -5.94 9.69
N THR A 459 5.96 -4.99 10.21
CA THR A 459 5.05 -5.21 11.34
C THR A 459 3.62 -4.78 10.99
N THR A 460 2.65 -5.44 11.61
CA THR A 460 1.25 -5.01 11.62
C THR A 460 0.86 -4.84 13.08
N ASN A 461 0.39 -3.64 13.47
CA ASN A 461 0.08 -3.32 14.87
C ASN A 461 1.30 -3.51 15.80
N GLY A 462 2.52 -3.34 15.28
CA GLY A 462 3.77 -3.56 16.01
C GLY A 462 4.19 -5.03 16.17
N ILE A 463 3.47 -5.98 15.56
CA ILE A 463 3.75 -7.43 15.63
C ILE A 463 4.34 -7.92 14.30
N SER A 464 5.40 -8.74 14.38
CA SER A 464 6.14 -9.27 13.22
C SER A 464 6.09 -10.81 13.19
N PRO A 465 5.93 -11.45 12.01
CA PRO A 465 5.84 -10.83 10.69
C PRO A 465 4.50 -10.16 10.40
N GLY A 466 4.57 -9.02 9.72
CA GLY A 466 3.43 -8.23 9.25
C GLY A 466 3.88 -7.23 8.19
N GLY A 467 3.10 -6.17 8.00
CA GLY A 467 3.49 -5.04 7.18
C GLY A 467 3.58 -5.36 5.68
N ASP A 468 4.44 -4.65 4.95
CA ASP A 468 4.47 -4.70 3.48
C ASP A 468 5.31 -5.86 2.89
N ILE A 469 5.59 -6.90 3.70
CA ILE A 469 6.26 -8.11 3.24
C ILE A 469 5.44 -8.75 2.11
N SER A 470 6.09 -9.01 0.98
CA SER A 470 5.59 -9.86 -0.11
C SER A 470 6.74 -10.71 -0.69
N LEU A 471 6.52 -11.34 -1.85
CA LEU A 471 7.48 -12.23 -2.49
C LEU A 471 7.60 -11.97 -3.99
N ILE A 472 8.82 -12.17 -4.51
CA ILE A 472 9.08 -12.53 -5.91
C ILE A 472 9.00 -14.05 -6.01
N VAL A 473 7.99 -14.56 -6.71
CA VAL A 473 7.69 -16.00 -6.75
C VAL A 473 7.82 -16.51 -8.17
N TYR A 474 8.68 -17.48 -8.38
CA TYR A 474 8.72 -18.20 -9.64
C TYR A 474 7.50 -19.11 -9.75
N GLU A 475 6.90 -19.23 -10.94
CA GLU A 475 5.70 -20.05 -11.17
C GLU A 475 5.86 -21.50 -10.70
N SER A 476 7.06 -22.08 -10.79
CA SER A 476 7.38 -23.42 -10.28
C SER A 476 7.25 -23.56 -8.75
N TYR A 477 7.28 -22.44 -8.03
CA TYR A 477 7.13 -22.35 -6.57
C TYR A 477 5.71 -21.92 -6.15
N LEU A 478 4.76 -21.83 -7.08
CA LEU A 478 3.35 -21.71 -6.73
C LEU A 478 2.73 -23.09 -6.48
N LEU A 479 1.79 -23.13 -5.53
CA LEU A 479 0.83 -24.20 -5.38
C LEU A 479 -0.28 -24.05 -6.44
N GLU A 480 -1.04 -25.11 -6.69
CA GLU A 480 -2.16 -25.08 -7.66
C GLU A 480 -3.22 -24.02 -7.30
N ASN A 481 -3.37 -23.72 -6.00
CA ASN A 481 -4.26 -22.68 -5.52
C ASN A 481 -3.68 -21.25 -5.64
N GLY A 482 -2.53 -21.07 -6.30
CA GLY A 482 -1.91 -19.75 -6.53
C GLY A 482 -1.18 -19.17 -5.33
N PHE A 483 -1.15 -19.89 -4.21
CA PHE A 483 -0.40 -19.49 -3.01
C PHE A 483 1.07 -19.92 -3.15
N PRO A 484 2.05 -19.15 -2.65
CA PRO A 484 3.45 -19.54 -2.70
C PRO A 484 3.72 -20.79 -1.86
N ARG A 485 4.63 -21.66 -2.32
CA ARG A 485 5.16 -22.75 -1.50
C ARG A 485 5.99 -22.16 -0.37
N THR A 486 5.62 -22.46 0.86
CA THR A 486 6.33 -22.04 2.07
C THR A 486 6.81 -23.25 2.85
N VAL A 487 7.76 -23.03 3.76
CA VAL A 487 8.21 -24.05 4.72
C VAL A 487 7.58 -23.74 6.07
N GLY A 488 6.98 -24.74 6.70
CA GLY A 488 6.23 -24.56 7.94
C GLY A 488 4.76 -24.24 7.71
N ASP A 489 4.01 -24.16 8.81
CA ASP A 489 2.61 -23.75 8.81
C ASP A 489 2.54 -22.22 8.98
N LEU A 490 1.73 -21.55 8.15
CA LEU A 490 1.48 -20.11 8.25
C LEU A 490 0.13 -19.81 8.91
N SER A 491 -0.63 -20.82 9.32
CA SER A 491 -1.98 -20.68 9.89
C SER A 491 -2.04 -19.67 11.04
N LEU A 492 -1.01 -19.63 11.89
CA LEU A 492 -0.86 -18.63 12.95
C LEU A 492 -1.06 -17.20 12.47
N PHE A 493 -0.41 -16.84 11.36
CA PHE A 493 -0.47 -15.48 10.82
C PHE A 493 -1.82 -15.15 10.19
N PHE A 494 -2.68 -16.14 9.97
CA PHE A 494 -4.05 -15.96 9.50
C PHE A 494 -5.09 -15.95 10.64
N ASP A 495 -4.67 -16.07 11.91
CA ASP A 495 -5.53 -15.89 13.08
C ASP A 495 -5.52 -14.41 13.50
N PRO A 496 -6.66 -13.70 13.49
CA PRO A 496 -6.76 -12.30 13.93
C PRO A 496 -6.12 -12.02 15.30
N ARG A 497 -6.21 -12.98 16.23
CA ARG A 497 -5.67 -12.87 17.59
C ARG A 497 -4.14 -12.68 17.61
N TYR A 498 -3.46 -13.11 16.55
CA TYR A 498 -2.02 -12.89 16.39
C TYR A 498 -1.69 -11.40 16.31
N TYR A 499 -2.41 -10.64 15.48
CA TYR A 499 -2.17 -9.20 15.29
C TYR A 499 -2.78 -8.32 16.39
N ASP A 500 -3.65 -8.89 17.23
CA ASP A 500 -4.11 -8.30 18.48
C ASP A 500 -3.14 -8.55 19.66
N GLY A 501 -2.12 -9.39 19.47
CA GLY A 501 -1.11 -9.71 20.48
C GLY A 501 -1.57 -10.72 21.53
N GLU A 502 -2.64 -11.46 21.25
CA GLU A 502 -3.19 -12.49 22.13
C GLU A 502 -2.48 -13.85 21.96
N ILE A 503 -1.78 -14.07 20.84
CA ILE A 503 -1.02 -15.30 20.59
C ILE A 503 0.48 -15.01 20.64
N PRO A 504 1.27 -15.73 21.47
CA PRO A 504 2.71 -15.56 21.49
C PRO A 504 3.36 -15.99 20.17
N VAL A 505 4.25 -15.15 19.64
CA VAL A 505 4.90 -15.35 18.33
C VAL A 505 5.62 -16.70 18.20
N TRP A 506 6.18 -17.21 19.31
CA TRP A 506 6.96 -18.45 19.33
C TRP A 506 6.19 -19.66 19.84
N ALA A 507 4.89 -19.52 20.15
CA ALA A 507 4.08 -20.58 20.72
C ALA A 507 4.06 -21.84 19.85
N ASP A 508 4.04 -21.70 18.52
CA ASP A 508 3.98 -22.85 17.61
C ASP A 508 5.31 -23.62 17.49
N ILE A 509 6.44 -22.95 17.75
CA ILE A 509 7.77 -23.56 17.61
C ILE A 509 8.22 -24.20 18.93
N LEU A 510 8.02 -23.48 20.05
CA LEU A 510 8.47 -23.91 21.38
C LEU A 510 7.36 -23.59 22.42
N PRO A 511 6.20 -24.29 22.35
CA PRO A 511 5.03 -24.01 23.18
C PRO A 511 5.33 -24.10 24.68
N ASP A 512 6.12 -25.10 25.08
CA ASP A 512 6.50 -25.29 26.49
C ASP A 512 7.34 -24.14 27.07
N MET A 513 7.96 -23.31 26.22
CA MET A 513 8.79 -22.19 26.65
C MET A 513 8.12 -20.83 26.48
N PHE A 514 7.21 -20.69 25.51
CA PHE A 514 6.66 -19.39 25.11
C PHE A 514 5.13 -19.34 25.01
N GLY A 515 4.41 -20.42 25.30
CA GLY A 515 2.94 -20.51 25.18
C GLY A 515 2.17 -19.90 26.35
N GLU A 516 2.59 -18.75 26.86
CA GLU A 516 1.89 -18.00 27.93
C GLU A 516 0.75 -17.11 27.42
#